data_AF-A0A846Q788-F1
#
_entry.id   AF-A0A846Q788-F1
#
_cell.length_a   1.000
_cell.length_b   1.000
_cell.length_c   1.000
_cell.angle_alpha   90.00
_cell.angle_beta   90.00
_cell.angle_gamma   90.00
#
_symmetry.space_group_name_H-M   'P 1'
#
loop_
_entity.id
_entity.type
_entity.pdbx_description
1 polymer ?
#
loop_
_entity_poly.entity_id
_entity_poly.type
_entity_poly.pdbx_seq_one_letter_code
_entity_poly.pdbx_strand_id
1 'polypeptide(L)'
;MRAFGHKCFSLAAWIFIAGGFFSLFLSGMATATEIEIRNIQVEGLYSIGEDELLYLLGLEKSVELSNVDLRRGIKRAFMKGIFEDISIETEEGKEGFLIVRVRERDFVKTIRVEGAISIEPSFIRKHLGLVAGDMLRYDLLESYEGNVREALRQAGYPDASVMINVKRTGRPHRMKLVVDVDEGRSVYIRQIHVLGRPSEEVLQHMRISENSVYNQFKLNEDIEKLTAFYRKKGYIDPVVGPYTFFDGTLYLNVDPGKKLIVEVKGNDSIGDKKLISGMPFYDARDIREDLIDEAVARMTTAYHARGYPYVQIATVMSGEDDTTFLNFFVYEGPKVRVKDVNIMGTTLSGENLERIMALKENSPYNPDLLDKDVRAIRDFYNSLGYIDASVSEPEVMVELSGANINISVKEGLQTVLANVNLQGVNSFSEEDVYSVIGLEKGAPYNEVDISDARRRIIGFYREQGFLSSEVEVERNFEVAGRADVTFKVKEGSKLHFGKTLVRGNASTKLRVIRRELEHEEGEPLNRARLHEGRQEIYKTGLFSEVDIDILDKYDSKADIIVDVKEGKAGT
;
A
#
# COMPACT_ATOMS: atom_id res chain seq x y z
N MET A 1 2.39 -63.15 -29.43
CA MET A 1 2.29 -63.59 -30.84
C MET A 1 2.28 -62.34 -31.71
N ARG A 2 3.33 -62.15 -32.54
CA ARG A 2 3.53 -61.18 -33.67
C ARG A 2 3.19 -59.69 -33.42
N ALA A 3 4.10 -58.71 -33.33
CA ALA A 3 5.25 -58.26 -34.16
C ALA A 3 4.87 -57.55 -35.49
N PHE A 4 5.48 -56.35 -35.67
CA PHE A 4 5.55 -55.36 -36.77
C PHE A 4 4.80 -54.05 -36.49
N GLY A 5 5.35 -52.83 -36.62
CA GLY A 5 6.67 -52.35 -37.05
C GLY A 5 6.55 -50.90 -37.57
N HIS A 6 7.38 -49.98 -37.03
CA HIS A 6 7.79 -48.65 -37.51
C HIS A 6 6.75 -47.58 -37.95
N LYS A 7 6.83 -46.39 -37.31
CA LYS A 7 7.37 -45.15 -37.92
C LYS A 7 7.43 -44.00 -36.89
N CYS A 8 8.62 -43.41 -36.72
CA CYS A 8 8.81 -42.08 -36.16
C CYS A 8 8.08 -41.04 -37.02
N PHE A 9 7.37 -40.10 -36.41
CA PHE A 9 7.15 -38.76 -36.96
C PHE A 9 7.01 -37.75 -35.81
N SER A 10 7.88 -36.75 -35.86
CA SER A 10 7.84 -35.50 -35.10
C SER A 10 6.62 -34.66 -35.51
N LEU A 11 5.88 -34.11 -34.55
CA LEU A 11 4.94 -32.99 -34.74
C LEU A 11 4.91 -32.19 -33.41
N ALA A 12 5.72 -31.14 -33.28
CA ALA A 12 5.40 -29.75 -33.65
C ALA A 12 4.34 -29.11 -32.73
N ALA A 13 4.84 -28.42 -31.70
CA ALA A 13 4.09 -27.47 -30.89
C ALA A 13 3.74 -26.24 -31.74
N TRP A 14 2.46 -25.89 -31.80
CA TRP A 14 1.97 -24.69 -32.44
C TRP A 14 1.98 -23.54 -31.43
N ILE A 15 3.03 -22.74 -31.45
CA ILE A 15 3.03 -21.38 -30.90
C ILE A 15 2.52 -20.48 -32.02
N PHE A 16 1.29 -20.00 -31.90
CA PHE A 16 0.76 -18.97 -32.79
C PHE A 16 1.43 -17.63 -32.44
N ILE A 17 2.44 -17.28 -33.25
CA ILE A 17 3.03 -15.95 -33.33
C ILE A 17 2.06 -15.09 -34.14
N ALA A 18 1.38 -14.14 -33.50
CA ALA A 18 0.66 -13.09 -34.20
C ALA A 18 1.70 -12.10 -34.77
N GLY A 19 1.84 -12.13 -36.09
CA GLY A 19 2.82 -11.36 -36.84
C GLY A 19 2.52 -9.86 -36.84
N GLY A 20 3.43 -9.10 -36.24
CA GLY A 20 3.84 -7.79 -36.75
C GLY A 20 5.20 -7.98 -37.41
N PHE A 21 5.24 -7.91 -38.74
CA PHE A 21 6.46 -8.04 -39.53
C PHE A 21 7.36 -6.84 -39.24
N PHE A 22 8.34 -7.01 -38.36
CA PHE A 22 9.34 -6.01 -38.02
C PHE A 22 10.47 -6.08 -39.05
N SER A 23 10.28 -5.45 -40.20
CA SER A 23 11.33 -5.30 -41.21
C SER A 23 12.12 -4.02 -40.96
N LEU A 24 13.15 -4.12 -40.13
CA LEU A 24 14.20 -3.11 -40.01
C LEU A 24 15.27 -3.44 -41.06
N PHE A 25 15.15 -2.89 -42.27
CA PHE A 25 16.27 -2.90 -43.21
C PHE A 25 17.24 -1.78 -42.79
N LEU A 26 18.32 -2.16 -42.10
CA LEU A 26 19.49 -1.30 -41.88
C LEU A 26 20.68 -1.92 -42.62
N SER A 27 20.75 -1.70 -43.93
CA SER A 27 21.96 -1.97 -44.71
C SER A 27 22.71 -0.65 -44.90
N GLY A 28 23.64 -0.38 -43.99
CA GLY A 28 24.56 0.75 -44.09
C GLY A 28 25.53 0.73 -42.91
N MET A 29 26.83 0.77 -43.21
CA MET A 29 27.91 0.84 -42.22
C MET A 29 27.64 1.93 -41.19
N ALA A 30 27.94 1.63 -39.92
CA ALA A 30 27.89 2.57 -38.82
C ALA A 30 28.90 3.70 -39.05
N THR A 31 28.42 4.80 -39.61
CA THR A 31 28.95 6.14 -39.38
C THR A 31 27.98 6.83 -38.45
N ALA A 32 28.46 7.38 -37.33
CA ALA A 32 27.68 8.31 -36.53
C ALA A 32 27.45 9.57 -37.37
N THR A 33 26.38 9.56 -38.16
CA THR A 33 25.93 10.74 -38.91
C THR A 33 25.14 11.59 -37.95
N GLU A 34 25.74 12.69 -37.51
CA GLU A 34 25.04 13.78 -36.86
C GLU A 34 24.00 14.35 -37.84
N ILE A 35 22.73 14.35 -37.43
CA ILE A 35 21.64 14.87 -38.26
C ILE A 35 21.48 16.36 -37.96
N GLU A 36 21.74 17.21 -38.95
CA GLU A 36 21.46 18.65 -38.87
C GLU A 36 19.98 18.93 -39.13
N ILE A 37 19.23 19.33 -38.10
CA ILE A 37 17.78 19.60 -38.23
C ILE A 37 17.56 21.03 -38.71
N ARG A 38 16.93 21.18 -39.88
CA ARG A 38 16.56 22.48 -40.46
C ARG A 38 15.05 22.73 -40.41
N ASN A 39 14.24 21.69 -40.59
CA ASN A 39 12.79 21.81 -40.54
C ASN A 39 12.14 20.50 -40.10
N ILE A 40 11.00 20.60 -39.43
CA ILE A 40 10.23 19.45 -38.92
C ILE A 40 8.77 19.60 -39.35
N GLN A 41 8.22 18.54 -39.93
CA GLN A 41 6.81 18.43 -40.25
C GLN A 41 6.19 17.31 -39.41
N VAL A 42 5.09 17.61 -38.72
CA VAL A 42 4.36 16.64 -37.89
C VAL A 42 3.04 16.26 -38.55
N GLU A 43 2.78 14.96 -38.69
CA GLU A 43 1.57 14.40 -39.31
C GLU A 43 0.86 13.43 -38.36
N GLY A 44 -0.49 13.50 -38.34
CA GLY A 44 -1.32 12.56 -37.58
C GLY A 44 -1.51 12.89 -36.09
N LEU A 45 -0.98 14.02 -35.62
CA LEU A 45 -1.10 14.49 -34.24
C LEU A 45 -2.43 15.23 -34.00
N TYR A 46 -3.17 14.85 -32.97
CA TYR A 46 -4.46 15.47 -32.61
C TYR A 46 -4.63 15.71 -31.09
N SER A 47 -4.01 14.89 -30.24
CA SER A 47 -4.28 14.87 -28.80
C SER A 47 -3.41 15.83 -27.97
N ILE A 48 -2.22 16.21 -28.45
CA ILE A 48 -1.31 17.15 -27.77
C ILE A 48 -0.82 18.23 -28.73
N GLY A 49 -0.18 19.27 -28.18
CA GLY A 49 0.50 20.29 -28.99
C GLY A 49 1.73 19.73 -29.70
N GLU A 50 2.04 20.28 -30.87
CA GLU A 50 3.25 19.92 -31.63
C GLU A 50 4.52 20.17 -30.81
N ASP A 51 4.56 21.30 -30.10
CA ASP A 51 5.64 21.67 -29.17
C ASP A 51 5.89 20.60 -28.10
N GLU A 52 4.82 20.02 -27.55
CA GLU A 52 4.93 18.94 -26.56
C GLU A 52 5.50 17.66 -27.19
N LEU A 53 5.06 17.28 -28.40
CA LEU A 53 5.65 16.13 -29.11
C LEU A 53 7.13 16.35 -29.39
N LEU A 54 7.51 17.53 -29.89
CA LEU A 54 8.91 17.86 -30.18
C LEU A 54 9.76 17.89 -28.91
N TYR A 55 9.22 18.39 -27.78
CA TYR A 55 9.85 18.30 -26.47
C TYR A 55 10.09 16.85 -26.05
N LEU A 56 9.09 15.98 -26.23
CA LEU A 56 9.17 14.55 -25.92
C LEU A 56 10.13 13.80 -26.85
N LEU A 57 10.30 14.23 -28.09
CA LEU A 57 11.29 13.65 -29.00
C LEU A 57 12.70 14.24 -28.78
N GLY A 58 12.81 15.39 -28.12
CA GLY A 58 14.08 16.11 -27.94
C GLY A 58 14.50 16.91 -29.17
N LEU A 59 13.54 17.29 -30.03
CA LEU A 59 13.79 17.93 -31.33
C LEU A 59 13.64 19.47 -31.30
N GLU A 60 13.53 20.08 -30.11
CA GLU A 60 13.22 21.51 -29.98
C GLU A 60 14.35 22.45 -30.45
N LYS A 61 15.62 22.02 -30.36
CA LYS A 61 16.80 22.90 -30.53
C LYS A 61 18.12 22.24 -30.99
N SER A 62 18.14 21.04 -31.57
CA SER A 62 19.41 20.37 -31.91
C SER A 62 19.84 20.56 -33.37
N VAL A 63 21.03 21.11 -33.56
CA VAL A 63 21.80 21.11 -34.82
C VAL A 63 22.48 19.75 -35.06
N GLU A 64 22.58 18.90 -34.03
CA GLU A 64 23.16 17.56 -34.15
C GLU A 64 22.42 16.62 -33.20
N LEU A 65 21.79 15.57 -33.72
CA LEU A 65 21.05 14.60 -32.92
C LEU A 65 21.59 13.19 -33.15
N SER A 66 21.96 12.51 -32.07
CA SER A 66 22.44 11.13 -32.15
C SER A 66 21.28 10.14 -32.23
N ASN A 67 21.53 8.95 -32.80
CA ASN A 67 20.57 7.85 -32.80
C ASN A 67 20.15 7.41 -31.37
N VAL A 68 21.02 7.62 -30.37
CA VAL A 68 20.73 7.30 -28.97
C VAL A 68 19.71 8.29 -28.40
N ASP A 69 19.89 9.58 -28.67
CA ASP A 69 18.98 10.63 -28.21
C ASP A 69 17.60 10.48 -28.87
N LEU A 70 17.56 10.15 -30.16
CA LEU A 70 16.32 9.90 -30.88
C LEU A 70 15.53 8.73 -30.28
N ARG A 71 16.19 7.60 -30.02
CA ARG A 71 15.55 6.44 -29.38
C ARG A 71 15.02 6.77 -27.99
N ARG A 72 15.77 7.55 -27.20
CA ARG A 72 15.33 8.04 -25.89
C ARG A 72 14.10 8.94 -26.02
N GLY A 73 14.08 9.82 -27.01
CA GLY A 73 12.92 10.67 -27.33
C GLY A 73 11.68 9.87 -27.73
N ILE A 74 11.84 8.93 -28.67
CA ILE A 74 10.76 8.03 -29.09
C ILE A 74 10.20 7.25 -27.89
N LYS A 75 11.08 6.74 -27.01
CA LYS A 75 10.67 6.08 -25.76
C LYS A 75 9.81 7.01 -24.91
N ARG A 76 10.26 8.24 -24.62
CA ARG A 76 9.48 9.22 -23.84
C ARG A 76 8.12 9.53 -24.48
N ALA A 77 8.08 9.68 -25.80
CA ALA A 77 6.83 9.89 -26.55
C ALA A 77 5.88 8.70 -26.40
N PHE A 78 6.33 7.45 -26.59
CA PHE A 78 5.50 6.27 -26.34
C PHE A 78 5.01 6.17 -24.90
N MET A 79 5.83 6.59 -23.94
CA MET A 79 5.46 6.59 -22.52
C MET A 79 4.36 7.59 -22.17
N LYS A 80 4.10 8.58 -23.03
CA LYS A 80 2.87 9.41 -22.96
C LYS A 80 1.60 8.55 -23.02
N GLY A 81 1.68 7.36 -23.62
CA GLY A 81 0.62 6.36 -23.68
C GLY A 81 -0.45 6.63 -24.75
N ILE A 82 -0.37 7.76 -25.45
CA ILE A 82 -1.35 8.16 -26.47
C ILE A 82 -1.00 7.68 -27.89
N PHE A 83 0.21 7.19 -28.11
CA PHE A 83 0.66 6.77 -29.44
C PHE A 83 0.63 5.24 -29.61
N GLU A 84 0.04 4.80 -30.71
CA GLU A 84 0.11 3.43 -31.21
C GLU A 84 1.41 3.23 -31.99
N ASP A 85 1.78 4.21 -32.80
CA ASP A 85 2.96 4.19 -33.67
C ASP A 85 3.57 5.59 -33.81
N ILE A 86 4.91 5.64 -33.96
CA ILE A 86 5.69 6.86 -34.19
C ILE A 86 6.79 6.52 -35.19
N SER A 87 6.77 7.16 -36.37
CA SER A 87 7.86 7.08 -37.36
C SER A 87 8.50 8.45 -37.55
N ILE A 88 9.82 8.46 -37.74
CA ILE A 88 10.61 9.65 -38.02
C ILE A 88 11.44 9.35 -39.27
N GLU A 89 11.18 10.10 -40.33
CA GLU A 89 11.76 9.91 -41.66
C GLU A 89 12.50 11.18 -42.10
N THR A 90 13.60 11.03 -42.84
CA THR A 90 14.26 12.16 -43.53
C THR A 90 13.73 12.26 -44.96
N GLU A 91 13.48 13.47 -45.44
CA GLU A 91 13.04 13.66 -46.84
C GLU A 91 14.22 13.48 -47.82
N GLU A 92 14.08 12.58 -48.79
CA GLU A 92 15.09 12.36 -49.83
C GLU A 92 15.35 13.66 -50.62
N GLY A 93 16.62 14.06 -50.71
CA GLY A 93 17.04 15.27 -51.43
C GLY A 93 16.88 16.59 -50.67
N LYS A 94 16.36 16.58 -49.43
CA LYS A 94 16.36 17.76 -48.54
C LYS A 94 17.10 17.45 -47.24
N GLU A 95 18.39 17.78 -47.22
CA GLU A 95 19.19 17.68 -45.99
C GLU A 95 18.55 18.47 -44.84
N GLY A 96 18.31 17.77 -43.73
CA GLY A 96 17.79 18.34 -42.50
C GLY A 96 16.28 18.53 -42.42
N PHE A 97 15.49 17.99 -43.36
CA PHE A 97 14.03 17.96 -43.26
C PHE A 97 13.55 16.64 -42.63
N LEU A 98 12.88 16.72 -41.48
CA LEU A 98 12.34 15.58 -40.76
C LEU A 98 10.81 15.53 -40.85
N ILE A 99 10.26 14.36 -41.15
CA ILE A 99 8.82 14.09 -41.12
C ILE A 99 8.55 13.14 -39.95
N VAL A 100 7.79 13.63 -38.97
CA VAL A 100 7.35 12.85 -37.80
C VAL A 100 5.89 12.45 -38.02
N ARG A 101 5.64 11.16 -38.24
CA ARG A 101 4.28 10.62 -38.38
C ARG A 101 3.89 9.90 -37.10
N VAL A 102 2.70 10.21 -36.59
CA VAL A 102 2.17 9.53 -35.41
C VAL A 102 0.80 8.92 -35.71
N ARG A 103 0.54 7.76 -35.10
CA ARG A 103 -0.80 7.18 -35.00
C ARG A 103 -1.21 7.19 -33.54
N GLU A 104 -2.31 7.87 -33.21
CA GLU A 104 -2.81 7.93 -31.84
C GLU A 104 -3.77 6.79 -31.52
N ARG A 105 -3.74 6.35 -30.26
CA ARG A 105 -4.65 5.36 -29.70
C ARG A 105 -6.01 6.00 -29.41
N ASP A 106 -7.07 5.21 -29.58
CA ASP A 106 -8.40 5.62 -29.19
C ASP A 106 -8.62 5.41 -27.69
N PHE A 107 -9.36 6.34 -27.06
CA PHE A 107 -9.72 6.26 -25.65
C PHE A 107 -11.22 6.41 -25.45
N VAL A 108 -11.75 5.75 -24.44
CA VAL A 108 -13.17 5.80 -24.07
C VAL A 108 -13.48 7.15 -23.44
N LYS A 109 -14.32 7.96 -24.09
CA LYS A 109 -14.78 9.23 -23.53
C LYS A 109 -15.99 9.03 -22.61
N THR A 110 -16.97 8.28 -23.09
CA THR A 110 -18.22 8.03 -22.37
C THR A 110 -18.77 6.67 -22.75
N ILE A 111 -19.36 5.99 -21.76
CA ILE A 111 -20.11 4.74 -21.97
C ILE A 111 -21.58 5.05 -21.70
N ARG A 112 -22.44 4.85 -22.69
CA ARG A 112 -23.90 4.86 -22.54
C ARG A 112 -24.43 3.45 -22.60
N VAL A 113 -25.45 3.19 -21.79
CA VAL A 113 -26.16 1.91 -21.78
C VAL A 113 -27.57 2.19 -22.30
N GLU A 114 -28.02 1.40 -23.27
CA GLU A 114 -29.33 1.49 -23.89
C GLU A 114 -30.00 0.09 -23.81
N GLY A 115 -31.33 0.04 -23.72
CA GLY A 115 -32.09 -1.23 -23.68
C GLY A 115 -32.23 -1.93 -22.32
N ALA A 116 -31.41 -1.59 -21.31
CA ALA A 116 -31.59 -2.08 -19.94
C ALA A 116 -32.80 -1.42 -19.25
N ILE A 117 -33.83 -2.20 -18.92
CA ILE A 117 -35.11 -1.74 -18.35
C ILE A 117 -35.22 -2.14 -16.87
N SER A 118 -34.92 -3.39 -16.55
CA SER A 118 -35.04 -3.97 -15.21
C SER A 118 -33.73 -3.87 -14.41
N ILE A 119 -32.60 -3.67 -15.11
CA ILE A 119 -31.26 -3.53 -14.53
C ILE A 119 -30.79 -2.09 -14.57
N GLU A 120 -30.29 -1.60 -13.44
CA GLU A 120 -29.68 -0.28 -13.34
C GLU A 120 -28.48 -0.14 -14.30
N PRO A 121 -28.40 0.92 -15.13
CA PRO A 121 -27.26 1.14 -16.03
C PRO A 121 -25.89 1.18 -15.33
N SER A 122 -25.85 1.51 -14.04
CA SER A 122 -24.64 1.47 -13.22
C SER A 122 -24.11 0.05 -13.01
N PHE A 123 -24.98 -0.95 -12.92
CA PHE A 123 -24.61 -2.36 -12.83
C PHE A 123 -23.86 -2.81 -14.08
N ILE A 124 -24.37 -2.46 -15.27
CA ILE A 124 -23.73 -2.77 -16.56
C ILE A 124 -22.34 -2.13 -16.63
N ARG A 125 -22.24 -0.83 -16.32
CA ARG A 125 -20.93 -0.13 -16.32
C ARG A 125 -19.93 -0.74 -15.35
N LYS A 126 -20.38 -1.18 -14.18
CA LYS A 126 -19.52 -1.83 -13.17
C LYS A 126 -18.94 -3.15 -13.66
N HIS A 127 -19.70 -3.93 -14.43
CA HIS A 127 -19.29 -5.26 -14.90
C HIS A 127 -18.73 -5.28 -16.32
N LEU A 128 -18.73 -4.14 -17.03
CA LEU A 128 -18.15 -4.03 -18.37
C LEU A 128 -16.63 -4.30 -18.36
N GLY A 129 -15.94 -3.94 -17.28
CA GLY A 129 -14.48 -4.03 -17.19
C GLY A 129 -13.75 -2.94 -17.98
N LEU A 130 -14.46 -1.88 -18.34
CA LEU A 130 -13.96 -0.73 -19.10
C LEU A 130 -14.64 0.53 -18.58
N VAL A 131 -13.86 1.59 -18.31
CA VAL A 131 -14.36 2.88 -17.81
C VAL A 131 -13.95 4.03 -18.72
N ALA A 132 -14.55 5.20 -18.50
CA ALA A 132 -14.13 6.41 -19.21
C ALA A 132 -12.68 6.76 -18.84
N GLY A 133 -11.88 7.11 -19.84
CA GLY A 133 -10.45 7.34 -19.74
C GLY A 133 -9.60 6.16 -20.22
N ASP A 134 -10.16 4.95 -20.24
CA ASP A 134 -9.41 3.75 -20.64
C ASP A 134 -9.06 3.76 -22.13
N MET A 135 -7.93 3.13 -22.45
CA MET A 135 -7.52 2.87 -23.82
C MET A 135 -8.47 1.86 -24.47
N LEU A 136 -9.00 2.21 -25.63
CA LEU A 136 -9.93 1.37 -26.38
C LEU A 136 -9.17 0.33 -27.20
N ARG A 137 -9.32 -0.93 -26.79
CA ARG A 137 -8.83 -2.12 -27.48
C ARG A 137 -9.97 -2.78 -28.23
N TYR A 138 -9.99 -2.61 -29.56
CA TYR A 138 -11.07 -3.16 -30.41
C TYR A 138 -11.11 -4.69 -30.38
N ASP A 139 -9.96 -5.34 -30.22
CA ASP A 139 -9.80 -6.79 -30.05
C ASP A 139 -10.46 -7.34 -28.78
N LEU A 140 -10.74 -6.49 -27.78
CA LEU A 140 -11.32 -6.89 -26.50
C LEU A 140 -12.82 -6.64 -26.38
N LEU A 141 -13.48 -6.07 -27.39
CA LEU A 141 -14.90 -5.71 -27.32
C LEU A 141 -15.80 -6.91 -26.98
N GLU A 142 -15.58 -8.05 -27.65
CA GLU A 142 -16.34 -9.29 -27.39
C GLU A 142 -16.12 -9.81 -25.96
N SER A 143 -14.91 -9.64 -25.40
CA SER A 143 -14.64 -10.00 -24.01
C SER A 143 -15.40 -9.11 -23.04
N TYR A 144 -15.48 -7.80 -23.30
CA TYR A 144 -16.26 -6.87 -22.46
C TYR A 144 -17.76 -7.16 -22.53
N GLU A 145 -18.29 -7.50 -23.70
CA GLU A 145 -19.67 -7.99 -23.87
C GLU A 145 -19.91 -9.28 -23.07
N GLY A 146 -18.97 -10.22 -23.13
CA GLY A 146 -19.00 -11.47 -22.37
C GLY A 146 -19.06 -11.25 -20.86
N ASN A 147 -18.30 -10.31 -20.32
CA ASN A 147 -18.32 -9.96 -18.89
C ASN A 147 -19.69 -9.47 -18.44
N VAL A 148 -20.32 -8.59 -19.23
CA VAL A 148 -21.67 -8.09 -18.94
C VAL A 148 -22.71 -9.20 -19.06
N ARG A 149 -22.61 -10.05 -20.09
CA ARG A 149 -23.53 -11.19 -20.29
C ARG A 149 -23.47 -12.16 -19.11
N GLU A 150 -22.27 -12.47 -18.63
CA GLU A 150 -22.07 -13.32 -17.46
C GLU A 150 -22.63 -12.68 -16.18
N ALA A 151 -22.41 -11.37 -15.98
CA ALA A 151 -23.00 -10.65 -14.86
C ALA A 151 -24.53 -10.61 -14.91
N LEU A 152 -25.13 -10.43 -16.10
CA LEU A 152 -26.57 -10.49 -16.30
C LEU A 152 -27.14 -11.89 -16.03
N ARG A 153 -26.44 -12.95 -16.46
CA ARG A 153 -26.77 -14.34 -16.15
C ARG A 153 -26.81 -14.58 -14.65
N GLN A 154 -25.80 -14.11 -13.91
CA GLN A 154 -25.77 -14.18 -12.45
C GLN A 154 -26.85 -13.29 -11.79
N ALA A 155 -27.25 -12.19 -12.43
CA ALA A 155 -28.34 -11.34 -11.98
C ALA A 155 -29.75 -11.89 -12.28
N GLY A 156 -29.85 -13.03 -12.96
CA GLY A 156 -31.09 -13.75 -13.25
C GLY A 156 -31.60 -13.65 -14.69
N TYR A 157 -30.77 -13.17 -15.62
CA TYR A 157 -31.11 -12.95 -17.03
C TYR A 157 -30.20 -13.80 -17.94
N PRO A 158 -30.42 -15.13 -18.01
CA PRO A 158 -29.51 -16.04 -18.71
C PRO A 158 -29.53 -15.90 -20.23
N ASP A 159 -30.64 -15.41 -20.79
CA ASP A 159 -30.84 -15.24 -22.24
C ASP A 159 -30.45 -13.83 -22.72
N ALA A 160 -29.79 -13.03 -21.88
CA ALA A 160 -29.44 -11.66 -22.21
C ALA A 160 -28.43 -11.57 -23.37
N SER A 161 -28.62 -10.60 -24.24
CA SER A 161 -27.67 -10.24 -25.30
C SER A 161 -27.12 -8.84 -25.07
N VAL A 162 -25.84 -8.66 -25.42
CA VAL A 162 -25.10 -7.41 -25.20
C VAL A 162 -24.26 -7.16 -26.44
N MET A 163 -24.31 -5.94 -26.96
CA MET A 163 -23.48 -5.48 -28.08
C MET A 163 -22.87 -4.11 -27.76
N ILE A 164 -21.60 -3.91 -28.10
CA ILE A 164 -20.90 -2.63 -27.94
C ILE A 164 -20.69 -1.97 -29.30
N ASN A 165 -21.35 -0.83 -29.49
CA ASN A 165 -21.20 0.01 -30.67
C ASN A 165 -20.26 1.20 -30.38
N VAL A 166 -19.17 1.29 -31.15
CA VAL A 166 -18.19 2.39 -31.04
C VAL A 166 -18.59 3.53 -31.97
N LYS A 167 -18.80 4.74 -31.41
CA LYS A 167 -19.11 5.96 -32.17
C LYS A 167 -18.03 7.00 -31.97
N ARG A 168 -17.54 7.61 -33.06
CA ARG A 168 -16.63 8.76 -33.00
C ARG A 168 -17.31 9.94 -32.31
N THR A 169 -16.56 10.71 -31.53
CA THR A 169 -17.06 11.97 -30.95
C THR A 169 -16.57 13.16 -31.77
N GLY A 170 -16.97 14.39 -31.39
CA GLY A 170 -16.48 15.61 -32.03
C GLY A 170 -14.98 15.89 -31.80
N ARG A 171 -14.30 15.12 -30.93
CA ARG A 171 -12.84 15.15 -30.78
C ARG A 171 -12.25 13.85 -31.35
N PRO A 172 -11.18 13.90 -32.17
CA PRO A 172 -10.46 12.72 -32.63
C PRO A 172 -10.00 11.84 -31.46
N HIS A 173 -9.87 10.53 -31.70
CA HIS A 173 -9.33 9.56 -30.72
C HIS A 173 -10.04 9.50 -29.35
N ARG A 174 -11.26 10.04 -29.29
CA ARG A 174 -12.15 9.99 -28.14
C ARG A 174 -13.45 9.36 -28.60
N MET A 175 -13.67 8.11 -28.18
CA MET A 175 -14.78 7.28 -28.65
C MET A 175 -15.90 7.23 -27.61
N LYS A 176 -17.15 7.27 -28.09
CA LYS A 176 -18.33 6.99 -27.29
C LYS A 176 -18.71 5.54 -27.50
N LEU A 177 -18.81 4.79 -26.41
CA LEU A 177 -19.34 3.42 -26.44
C LEU A 177 -20.83 3.47 -26.14
N VAL A 178 -21.62 2.79 -26.96
CA VAL A 178 -23.04 2.52 -26.72
C VAL A 178 -23.16 1.03 -26.48
N VAL A 179 -23.51 0.65 -25.26
CA VAL A 179 -23.74 -0.74 -24.84
C VAL A 179 -25.23 -1.00 -24.95
N ASP A 180 -25.61 -1.70 -26.01
CA ASP A 180 -26.99 -2.11 -26.26
C ASP A 180 -27.24 -3.43 -25.55
N VAL A 181 -28.22 -3.45 -24.64
CA VAL A 181 -28.55 -4.62 -23.82
C VAL A 181 -30.00 -5.03 -24.10
N ASP A 182 -30.19 -6.29 -24.47
CA ASP A 182 -31.49 -6.97 -24.39
C ASP A 182 -31.41 -7.93 -23.20
N GLU A 183 -32.23 -7.68 -22.17
CA GLU A 183 -32.25 -8.47 -20.93
C GLU A 183 -32.78 -9.89 -21.15
N GLY A 184 -33.53 -10.13 -22.23
CA GLY A 184 -34.17 -11.44 -22.45
C GLY A 184 -35.17 -11.79 -21.35
N ARG A 185 -35.32 -13.09 -21.06
CA ARG A 185 -36.24 -13.58 -20.02
C ARG A 185 -35.54 -13.69 -18.68
N SER A 186 -36.18 -13.19 -17.64
CA SER A 186 -35.75 -13.38 -16.26
C SER A 186 -36.14 -14.76 -15.72
N VAL A 187 -35.30 -15.29 -14.84
CA VAL A 187 -35.54 -16.53 -14.10
C VAL A 187 -36.04 -16.17 -12.71
N TYR A 188 -37.18 -16.72 -12.32
CA TYR A 188 -37.80 -16.47 -11.00
C TYR A 188 -37.60 -17.65 -10.06
N ILE A 189 -37.47 -17.33 -8.78
CA ILE A 189 -37.51 -18.30 -7.69
C ILE A 189 -38.97 -18.58 -7.40
N ARG A 190 -39.44 -19.80 -7.68
CA ARG A 190 -40.80 -20.25 -7.36
C ARG A 190 -40.92 -20.68 -5.91
N GLN A 191 -39.89 -21.35 -5.38
CA GLN A 191 -39.87 -21.93 -4.04
C GLN A 191 -38.48 -21.82 -3.42
N ILE A 192 -38.43 -21.64 -2.09
CA ILE A 192 -37.17 -21.69 -1.34
C ILE A 192 -37.27 -22.79 -0.26
N HIS A 193 -36.36 -23.75 -0.31
CA HIS A 193 -36.19 -24.77 0.70
C HIS A 193 -34.90 -24.54 1.49
N VAL A 194 -35.05 -24.33 2.80
CA VAL A 194 -33.93 -24.24 3.73
C VAL A 194 -33.72 -25.61 4.38
N LEU A 195 -32.50 -26.11 4.34
CA LEU A 195 -32.07 -27.34 5.01
C LEU A 195 -31.31 -26.97 6.29
N GLY A 196 -31.45 -27.78 7.35
CA GLY A 196 -30.74 -27.59 8.63
C GLY A 196 -31.40 -26.61 9.61
N ARG A 197 -32.22 -25.66 9.12
CA ARG A 197 -32.97 -24.70 9.97
C ARG A 197 -34.40 -24.44 9.47
N PRO A 198 -35.32 -24.01 10.35
CA PRO A 198 -36.66 -23.59 9.94
C PRO A 198 -36.59 -22.46 8.90
N SER A 199 -37.29 -22.64 7.78
CA SER A 199 -37.22 -21.68 6.66
C SER A 199 -37.69 -20.28 7.06
N GLU A 200 -38.69 -20.18 7.94
CA GLU A 200 -39.20 -18.89 8.43
C GLU A 200 -38.14 -18.04 9.14
N GLU A 201 -37.26 -18.66 9.94
CA GLU A 201 -36.19 -17.97 10.67
C GLU A 201 -35.17 -17.36 9.70
N VAL A 202 -34.77 -18.14 8.70
CA VAL A 202 -33.75 -17.77 7.72
C VAL A 202 -34.30 -16.73 6.75
N LEU A 203 -35.50 -16.95 6.21
CA LEU A 203 -36.12 -16.07 5.21
C LEU A 203 -36.42 -14.66 5.75
N GLN A 204 -36.66 -14.49 7.05
CA GLN A 204 -36.82 -13.16 7.68
C GLN A 204 -35.57 -12.27 7.56
N HIS A 205 -34.40 -12.87 7.35
CA HIS A 205 -33.12 -12.18 7.27
C HIS A 205 -32.58 -12.14 5.83
N MET A 206 -33.31 -12.69 4.86
CA MET A 206 -32.97 -12.66 3.43
C MET A 206 -33.74 -11.55 2.70
N ARG A 207 -33.10 -10.96 1.69
CA ARG A 207 -33.73 -10.04 0.75
C ARG A 207 -34.37 -10.78 -0.42
N ILE A 208 -33.82 -11.94 -0.77
CA ILE A 208 -34.42 -12.85 -1.75
C ILE A 208 -35.64 -13.54 -1.15
N SER A 209 -36.70 -13.62 -1.95
CA SER A 209 -37.96 -14.27 -1.59
C SER A 209 -38.53 -15.06 -2.77
N GLU A 210 -39.55 -15.87 -2.49
CA GLU A 210 -40.36 -16.48 -3.54
C GLU A 210 -40.98 -15.41 -4.45
N ASN A 211 -41.09 -15.73 -5.74
CA ASN A 211 -41.47 -14.86 -6.85
C ASN A 211 -40.49 -13.71 -7.17
N SER A 212 -39.33 -13.64 -6.50
CA SER A 212 -38.26 -12.72 -6.89
C SER A 212 -37.38 -13.30 -8.00
N VAL A 213 -36.70 -12.42 -8.75
CA VAL A 213 -35.71 -12.83 -9.77
C VAL A 213 -34.54 -13.53 -9.08
N TYR A 214 -34.10 -14.66 -9.63
CA TYR A 214 -32.95 -15.42 -9.14
C TYR A 214 -31.64 -14.66 -9.37
N ASN A 215 -31.29 -13.81 -8.41
CA ASN A 215 -30.12 -12.95 -8.47
C ASN A 215 -29.04 -13.46 -7.50
N GLN A 216 -27.97 -14.05 -8.05
CA GLN A 216 -26.89 -14.65 -7.26
C GLN A 216 -26.09 -13.62 -6.46
N PHE A 217 -25.97 -12.38 -6.92
CA PHE A 217 -25.33 -11.31 -6.14
C PHE A 217 -26.09 -11.05 -4.84
N LYS A 218 -27.42 -10.89 -4.93
CA LYS A 218 -28.28 -10.72 -3.76
C LYS A 218 -28.26 -11.95 -2.85
N LEU A 219 -28.22 -13.16 -3.43
CA LEU A 219 -28.15 -14.40 -2.65
C LEU A 219 -26.84 -14.47 -1.85
N ASN A 220 -25.71 -14.17 -2.48
CA ASN A 220 -24.42 -14.16 -1.81
C ASN A 220 -24.37 -13.09 -0.70
N GLU A 221 -24.93 -11.90 -0.94
CA GLU A 221 -25.06 -10.89 0.12
C GLU A 221 -25.94 -11.37 1.29
N ASP A 222 -27.02 -12.10 1.02
CA ASP A 222 -27.88 -12.65 2.06
C ASP A 222 -27.19 -13.77 2.84
N ILE A 223 -26.42 -14.62 2.17
CA ILE A 223 -25.57 -15.66 2.78
C ILE A 223 -24.55 -15.03 3.74
N GLU A 224 -23.86 -13.98 3.31
CA GLU A 224 -22.89 -13.26 4.16
C GLU A 224 -23.58 -12.62 5.38
N LYS A 225 -24.74 -11.98 5.18
CA LYS A 225 -25.52 -11.39 6.28
C LYS A 225 -26.00 -12.43 7.28
N LEU A 226 -26.50 -13.57 6.80
CA LEU A 226 -26.93 -14.69 7.65
C LEU A 226 -25.75 -15.28 8.43
N THR A 227 -24.61 -15.46 7.77
CA THR A 227 -23.38 -15.94 8.43
C THR A 227 -22.97 -14.99 9.56
N ALA A 228 -22.94 -13.68 9.30
CA ALA A 228 -22.62 -12.67 10.29
C ALA A 228 -23.66 -12.60 11.44
N PHE A 229 -24.94 -12.79 11.11
CA PHE A 229 -26.03 -12.84 12.09
C PHE A 229 -25.83 -13.98 13.09
N TYR A 230 -25.52 -15.19 12.62
CA TYR A 230 -25.26 -16.32 13.50
C TYR A 230 -23.99 -16.12 14.35
N ARG A 231 -22.90 -15.58 13.78
CA ARG A 231 -21.71 -15.20 14.58
C ARG A 231 -22.06 -14.22 15.71
N LYS A 232 -22.82 -13.17 15.39
CA LYS A 232 -23.25 -12.16 16.38
C LYS A 232 -24.13 -12.76 17.49
N LYS A 233 -24.89 -13.82 17.20
CA LYS A 233 -25.67 -14.57 18.18
C LYS A 233 -24.85 -15.54 19.03
N GLY A 234 -23.54 -15.62 18.79
CA GLY A 234 -22.60 -16.46 19.55
C GLY A 234 -22.42 -17.86 18.96
N TYR A 235 -22.79 -18.09 17.69
CA TYR A 235 -22.50 -19.36 17.05
C TYR A 235 -21.09 -19.39 16.44
N ILE A 236 -20.37 -20.50 16.64
CA ILE A 236 -19.04 -20.78 16.11
C ILE A 236 -19.18 -21.51 14.76
N ASP A 237 -18.37 -21.09 13.79
CA ASP A 237 -18.32 -21.63 12.42
C ASP A 237 -19.68 -21.76 11.69
N PRO A 238 -20.52 -20.71 11.62
CA PRO A 238 -21.74 -20.80 10.85
C PRO A 238 -21.42 -21.00 9.36
N VAL A 239 -21.98 -22.07 8.79
CA VAL A 239 -21.92 -22.42 7.37
C VAL A 239 -23.29 -22.17 6.73
N VAL A 240 -23.36 -21.11 5.94
CA VAL A 240 -24.54 -20.79 5.12
C VAL A 240 -24.18 -21.11 3.67
N GLY A 241 -24.80 -22.14 3.12
CA GLY A 241 -24.45 -22.78 1.86
C GLY A 241 -23.95 -24.22 2.02
N PRO A 242 -23.62 -24.93 0.93
CA PRO A 242 -23.83 -24.50 -0.45
C PRO A 242 -25.32 -24.35 -0.79
N TYR A 243 -25.61 -23.69 -1.91
CA TYR A 243 -26.96 -23.62 -2.46
C TYR A 243 -27.02 -24.29 -3.83
N THR A 244 -28.21 -24.75 -4.21
CA THR A 244 -28.51 -25.24 -5.56
C THR A 244 -29.80 -24.62 -6.05
N PHE A 245 -29.86 -24.31 -7.36
CA PHE A 245 -31.06 -23.78 -7.99
C PHE A 245 -31.41 -24.64 -9.19
N PHE A 246 -32.59 -25.26 -9.15
CA PHE A 246 -33.06 -26.15 -10.21
C PHE A 246 -34.58 -26.04 -10.34
N ASP A 247 -35.07 -25.93 -11.59
CA ASP A 247 -36.49 -25.81 -11.95
C ASP A 247 -37.30 -24.77 -11.14
N GLY A 248 -36.68 -23.63 -10.85
CA GLY A 248 -37.32 -22.56 -10.09
C GLY A 248 -37.26 -22.74 -8.57
N THR A 249 -36.66 -23.83 -8.07
CA THR A 249 -36.54 -24.09 -6.64
C THR A 249 -35.13 -23.84 -6.16
N LEU A 250 -34.98 -23.00 -5.13
CA LEU A 250 -33.71 -22.71 -4.46
C LEU A 250 -33.58 -23.56 -3.19
N TYR A 251 -32.57 -24.43 -3.14
CA TYR A 251 -32.20 -25.16 -1.93
C TYR A 251 -31.00 -24.47 -1.28
N LEU A 252 -31.15 -24.06 -0.01
CA LEU A 252 -30.10 -23.42 0.77
C LEU A 252 -29.82 -24.22 2.03
N ASN A 253 -28.59 -24.70 2.19
CA ASN A 253 -28.18 -25.35 3.42
C ASN A 253 -27.76 -24.30 4.47
N VAL A 254 -28.22 -24.45 5.71
CA VAL A 254 -27.88 -23.55 6.81
C VAL A 254 -27.55 -24.37 8.04
N ASP A 255 -26.27 -24.36 8.40
CA ASP A 255 -25.77 -24.90 9.65
C ASP A 255 -25.14 -23.73 10.43
N PRO A 256 -25.77 -23.24 11.50
CA PRO A 256 -25.16 -22.17 12.28
C PRO A 256 -23.96 -22.65 13.10
N GLY A 257 -23.71 -23.96 13.21
CA GLY A 257 -22.67 -24.52 14.08
C GLY A 257 -23.08 -24.53 15.55
N LYS A 258 -22.09 -24.61 16.45
CA LYS A 258 -22.30 -24.71 17.90
C LYS A 258 -22.39 -23.33 18.55
N LYS A 259 -23.29 -23.17 19.52
CA LYS A 259 -23.42 -21.92 20.27
C LYS A 259 -22.38 -21.85 21.39
N LEU A 260 -21.51 -20.85 21.38
CA LEU A 260 -20.57 -20.55 22.45
C LEU A 260 -21.24 -19.73 23.56
N ILE A 261 -21.16 -20.24 24.79
CA ILE A 261 -21.51 -19.51 26.00
C ILE A 261 -20.23 -19.33 26.81
N VAL A 262 -19.83 -18.09 27.01
CA VAL A 262 -18.66 -17.72 27.82
C VAL A 262 -19.15 -17.23 29.18
N GLU A 263 -18.71 -17.88 30.24
CA GLU A 263 -18.96 -17.45 31.62
C GLU A 263 -17.64 -17.18 32.34
N VAL A 264 -17.62 -16.14 33.17
CA VAL A 264 -16.51 -15.85 34.08
C VAL A 264 -17.04 -15.96 35.51
N LYS A 265 -16.30 -16.66 36.37
CA LYS A 265 -16.66 -16.88 37.78
C LYS A 265 -15.51 -16.45 38.67
N GLY A 266 -15.82 -15.86 39.83
CA GLY A 266 -14.82 -15.36 40.79
C GLY A 266 -14.26 -13.98 40.46
N ASN A 267 -14.87 -13.25 39.51
CA ASN A 267 -14.46 -11.93 39.04
C ASN A 267 -15.20 -10.78 39.74
N ASP A 268 -15.06 -10.66 41.06
CA ASP A 268 -15.75 -9.63 41.85
C ASP A 268 -15.28 -8.20 41.54
N SER A 269 -14.03 -8.03 41.08
CA SER A 269 -13.42 -6.71 40.86
C SER A 269 -13.55 -6.20 39.42
N ILE A 270 -13.86 -7.07 38.46
CA ILE A 270 -14.05 -6.71 37.04
C ILE A 270 -15.31 -7.38 36.51
N GLY A 271 -16.33 -6.59 36.14
CA GLY A 271 -17.56 -7.15 35.56
C GLY A 271 -17.33 -7.90 34.25
N ASP A 272 -18.09 -8.97 34.05
CA ASP A 272 -17.95 -9.96 32.97
C ASP A 272 -17.85 -9.31 31.60
N LYS A 273 -18.75 -8.35 31.32
CA LYS A 273 -18.79 -7.64 30.03
C LYS A 273 -17.44 -7.00 29.68
N LYS A 274 -16.70 -6.49 30.66
CA LYS A 274 -15.39 -5.86 30.41
C LYS A 274 -14.31 -6.90 30.14
N LEU A 275 -14.39 -8.08 30.75
CA LEU A 275 -13.47 -9.18 30.50
C LEU A 275 -13.77 -9.86 29.17
N ILE A 276 -15.04 -10.05 28.81
CA ILE A 276 -15.46 -10.78 27.62
C ILE A 276 -15.42 -9.90 26.35
N SER A 277 -15.64 -8.57 26.49
CA SER A 277 -15.66 -7.66 25.35
C SER A 277 -14.31 -7.61 24.64
N GLY A 278 -14.29 -7.94 23.35
CA GLY A 278 -13.08 -7.91 22.53
C GLY A 278 -12.21 -9.17 22.64
N MET A 279 -12.75 -10.26 23.20
CA MET A 279 -12.12 -11.58 23.16
C MET A 279 -12.09 -12.12 21.71
N PRO A 280 -11.03 -12.85 21.34
CA PRO A 280 -10.79 -13.25 19.95
C PRO A 280 -11.74 -14.33 19.44
N PHE A 281 -12.64 -14.83 20.29
CA PHE A 281 -13.57 -15.91 19.98
C PHE A 281 -14.69 -15.54 19.01
N TYR A 282 -15.10 -14.26 18.99
CA TYR A 282 -16.27 -13.83 18.18
C TYR A 282 -15.97 -13.71 16.68
N ASP A 283 -14.69 -13.59 16.32
CA ASP A 283 -14.24 -13.52 14.93
C ASP A 283 -13.56 -14.84 14.48
N ALA A 284 -13.38 -15.79 15.40
CA ALA A 284 -12.73 -17.05 15.13
C ALA A 284 -13.68 -18.08 14.51
N ARG A 285 -13.12 -18.93 13.63
CA ARG A 285 -13.84 -20.08 13.06
C ARG A 285 -13.94 -21.23 14.06
N ASP A 286 -12.98 -21.38 14.94
CA ASP A 286 -12.96 -22.44 15.96
C ASP A 286 -12.29 -21.93 17.24
N ILE A 287 -12.62 -22.53 18.38
CA ILE A 287 -12.03 -22.22 19.68
C ILE A 287 -10.81 -23.11 19.90
N ARG A 288 -9.68 -22.60 19.43
CA ARG A 288 -8.37 -23.25 19.57
C ARG A 288 -7.70 -22.85 20.90
N GLU A 289 -6.77 -23.68 21.34
CA GLU A 289 -6.00 -23.47 22.58
C GLU A 289 -5.26 -22.12 22.59
N ASP A 290 -4.68 -21.70 21.46
CA ASP A 290 -4.00 -20.40 21.33
C ASP A 290 -4.92 -19.19 21.57
N LEU A 291 -6.19 -19.28 21.16
CA LEU A 291 -7.17 -18.23 21.41
C LEU A 291 -7.60 -18.18 22.89
N ILE A 292 -7.65 -19.33 23.54
CA ILE A 292 -7.93 -19.42 24.97
C ILE A 292 -6.77 -18.81 25.75
N ASP A 293 -5.53 -19.15 25.40
CA ASP A 293 -4.33 -18.58 26.01
C ASP A 293 -4.25 -17.06 25.82
N GLU A 294 -4.60 -16.57 24.62
CA GLU A 294 -4.67 -15.13 24.35
C GLU A 294 -5.73 -14.45 25.23
N ALA A 295 -6.91 -15.07 25.38
CA ALA A 295 -7.96 -14.55 26.25
C ALA A 295 -7.52 -14.51 27.72
N VAL A 296 -6.89 -15.59 28.21
CA VAL A 296 -6.32 -15.65 29.56
C VAL A 296 -5.28 -14.55 29.75
N ALA A 297 -4.35 -14.38 28.82
CA ALA A 297 -3.33 -13.32 28.88
C ALA A 297 -3.96 -11.92 28.94
N ARG A 298 -4.97 -11.65 28.09
CA ARG A 298 -5.71 -10.37 28.09
C ARG A 298 -6.43 -10.12 29.41
N MET A 299 -7.08 -11.14 29.99
CA MET A 299 -7.71 -11.03 31.30
C MET A 299 -6.68 -10.78 32.40
N THR A 300 -5.58 -11.54 32.41
CA THR A 300 -4.46 -11.38 33.34
C THR A 300 -3.90 -9.96 33.31
N THR A 301 -3.59 -9.40 32.13
CA THR A 301 -3.14 -8.01 31.98
C THR A 301 -4.19 -7.01 32.47
N ALA A 302 -5.48 -7.24 32.25
CA ALA A 302 -6.55 -6.37 32.75
C ALA A 302 -6.62 -6.35 34.29
N TYR A 303 -6.33 -7.48 34.93
CA TYR A 303 -6.22 -7.62 36.38
C TYR A 303 -4.94 -6.98 36.92
N HIS A 304 -3.79 -7.22 36.29
CA HIS A 304 -2.51 -6.59 36.62
C HIS A 304 -2.62 -5.06 36.59
N ALA A 305 -3.26 -4.49 35.56
CA ALA A 305 -3.49 -3.05 35.44
C ALA A 305 -4.34 -2.45 36.58
N ARG A 306 -5.07 -3.29 37.32
CA ARG A 306 -5.88 -2.90 38.48
C ARG A 306 -5.22 -3.22 39.82
N GLY A 307 -4.01 -3.77 39.82
CA GLY A 307 -3.27 -4.09 41.03
C GLY A 307 -3.52 -5.49 41.55
N TYR A 308 -3.93 -6.45 40.71
CA TYR A 308 -4.10 -7.87 41.11
C TYR A 308 -2.97 -8.72 40.50
N PRO A 309 -1.73 -8.64 41.03
CA PRO A 309 -0.55 -9.27 40.42
C PRO A 309 -0.53 -10.80 40.54
N TYR A 310 -1.38 -11.38 41.39
CA TYR A 310 -1.43 -12.81 41.70
C TYR A 310 -2.68 -13.48 41.11
N VAL A 311 -3.31 -12.85 40.13
CA VAL A 311 -4.48 -13.40 39.48
C VAL A 311 -4.15 -14.77 38.88
N GLN A 312 -5.01 -15.75 39.12
CA GLN A 312 -4.95 -17.06 38.50
C GLN A 312 -6.25 -17.33 37.77
N ILE A 313 -6.16 -17.77 36.52
CA ILE A 313 -7.32 -18.01 35.67
C ILE A 313 -7.23 -19.45 35.16
N ALA A 314 -8.18 -20.28 35.56
CA ALA A 314 -8.33 -21.64 35.05
C ALA A 314 -9.48 -21.67 34.04
N THR A 315 -9.31 -22.44 32.97
CA THR A 315 -10.30 -22.57 31.91
C THR A 315 -10.87 -23.98 31.88
N VAL A 316 -12.18 -24.09 31.72
CA VAL A 316 -12.86 -25.38 31.51
C VAL A 316 -13.79 -25.24 30.32
N MET A 317 -13.53 -26.04 29.30
CA MET A 317 -14.39 -26.17 28.14
C MET A 317 -15.20 -27.46 28.24
N SER A 318 -16.52 -27.35 28.12
CA SER A 318 -17.43 -28.50 28.00
C SER A 318 -18.33 -28.30 26.78
N GLY A 319 -18.72 -29.42 26.16
CA GLY A 319 -19.68 -29.41 25.06
C GLY A 319 -20.87 -30.29 25.40
N GLU A 320 -22.06 -29.78 25.15
CA GLU A 320 -23.32 -30.55 25.15
C GLU A 320 -23.99 -30.30 23.80
N ASP A 321 -24.30 -31.36 23.05
CA ASP A 321 -24.98 -31.34 21.75
C ASP A 321 -24.61 -30.13 20.85
N ASP A 322 -25.44 -29.08 20.89
CA ASP A 322 -25.38 -27.85 20.09
C ASP A 322 -24.76 -26.63 20.79
N THR A 323 -24.27 -26.77 22.03
CA THR A 323 -23.72 -25.68 22.86
C THR A 323 -22.35 -26.04 23.42
N THR A 324 -21.42 -25.09 23.33
CA THR A 324 -20.10 -25.15 23.95
C THR A 324 -20.04 -24.13 25.08
N PHE A 325 -19.71 -24.58 26.28
CA PHE A 325 -19.49 -23.74 27.44
C PHE A 325 -17.99 -23.53 27.65
N LEU A 326 -17.55 -22.28 27.67
CA LEU A 326 -16.20 -21.90 28.06
C LEU A 326 -16.27 -21.13 29.37
N ASN A 327 -15.88 -21.80 30.45
CA ASN A 327 -15.89 -21.23 31.80
C ASN A 327 -14.48 -20.78 32.18
N PHE A 328 -14.35 -19.51 32.57
CA PHE A 328 -13.15 -18.98 33.21
C PHE A 328 -13.37 -18.89 34.72
N PHE A 329 -12.57 -19.61 35.48
CA PHE A 329 -12.54 -19.52 36.94
C PHE A 329 -11.37 -18.64 37.36
N VAL A 330 -11.70 -17.48 37.92
CA VAL A 330 -10.74 -16.46 38.34
C VAL A 330 -10.57 -16.52 39.85
N TYR A 331 -9.31 -16.62 40.29
CA TYR A 331 -8.90 -16.27 41.63
C TYR A 331 -8.12 -14.95 41.55
N GLU A 332 -8.75 -13.84 41.97
CA GLU A 332 -8.17 -12.49 41.78
C GLU A 332 -6.93 -12.25 42.65
N GLY A 333 -6.87 -12.90 43.82
CA GLY A 333 -5.86 -12.62 44.84
C GLY A 333 -6.00 -11.24 45.48
N PRO A 334 -5.09 -10.86 46.39
CA PRO A 334 -5.13 -9.56 47.06
C PRO A 334 -4.78 -8.43 46.09
N LYS A 335 -5.45 -7.28 46.27
CA LYS A 335 -5.10 -6.05 45.57
C LYS A 335 -3.86 -5.42 46.20
N VAL A 336 -2.83 -5.20 45.39
CA VAL A 336 -1.53 -4.65 45.78
C VAL A 336 -1.32 -3.28 45.15
N ARG A 337 -0.81 -2.34 45.94
CA ARG A 337 -0.35 -1.02 45.48
C ARG A 337 1.15 -0.93 45.67
N VAL A 338 1.80 -0.13 44.84
CA VAL A 338 3.20 0.25 45.04
C VAL A 338 3.28 1.09 46.30
N LYS A 339 4.02 0.62 47.29
CA LYS A 339 4.29 1.34 48.53
C LYS A 339 5.50 2.23 48.40
N ASP A 340 6.57 1.71 47.81
CA ASP A 340 7.85 2.41 47.68
C ASP A 340 8.64 1.91 46.47
N VAL A 341 9.45 2.79 45.89
CA VAL A 341 10.33 2.51 44.75
C VAL A 341 11.73 2.99 45.11
N ASN A 342 12.62 2.06 45.45
CA ASN A 342 13.98 2.36 45.85
C ASN A 342 14.95 2.11 44.69
N ILE A 343 15.57 3.19 44.21
CA ILE A 343 16.62 3.12 43.18
C ILE A 343 17.97 3.37 43.85
N MET A 344 18.84 2.36 43.82
CA MET A 344 20.17 2.40 44.44
C MET A 344 21.27 2.50 43.39
N GLY A 345 22.43 3.05 43.77
CA GLY A 345 23.60 3.14 42.89
C GLY A 345 23.54 4.26 41.84
N THR A 346 22.64 5.23 42.03
CA THR A 346 22.49 6.42 41.20
C THR A 346 23.13 7.65 41.84
N THR A 347 23.77 8.51 41.03
CA THR A 347 24.17 9.88 41.38
C THR A 347 23.12 10.92 40.96
N LEU A 348 22.19 10.54 40.09
CA LEU A 348 21.02 11.35 39.71
C LEU A 348 19.98 11.35 40.84
N SER A 349 19.22 12.45 40.95
CA SER A 349 18.08 12.54 41.88
C SER A 349 17.07 11.43 41.61
N GLY A 350 16.69 10.69 42.66
CA GLY A 350 15.65 9.65 42.61
C GLY A 350 14.33 10.16 42.01
N GLU A 351 13.95 11.41 42.31
CA GLU A 351 12.73 12.02 41.78
C GLU A 351 12.71 12.09 40.24
N ASN A 352 13.87 12.32 39.60
CA ASN A 352 13.93 12.38 38.14
C ASN A 352 13.73 11.00 37.50
N LEU A 353 14.29 9.96 38.12
CA LEU A 353 14.14 8.58 37.68
C LEU A 353 12.72 8.08 37.94
N GLU A 354 12.15 8.41 39.09
CA GLU A 354 10.75 8.11 39.38
C GLU A 354 9.83 8.74 38.35
N ARG A 355 10.08 9.97 37.88
CA ARG A 355 9.23 10.67 36.90
C ARG A 355 9.11 9.96 35.55
N ILE A 356 10.15 9.28 35.09
CA ILE A 356 10.16 8.56 33.80
C ILE A 356 9.57 7.14 33.89
N MET A 357 9.47 6.57 35.09
CA MET A 357 8.84 5.26 35.30
C MET A 357 7.32 5.29 35.10
N ALA A 358 6.73 4.19 34.67
CA ALA A 358 5.29 4.01 34.60
C ALA A 358 4.69 3.66 35.98
N LEU A 359 5.37 2.83 36.78
CA LEU A 359 4.97 2.53 38.16
C LEU A 359 5.34 3.71 39.06
N LYS A 360 4.36 4.19 39.84
CA LYS A 360 4.52 5.30 40.79
C LYS A 360 4.14 4.86 42.20
N GLU A 361 4.67 5.55 43.21
CA GLU A 361 4.19 5.39 44.58
C GLU A 361 2.66 5.55 44.65
N ASN A 362 2.01 4.73 45.48
CA ASN A 362 0.56 4.65 45.65
C ASN A 362 -0.24 4.24 44.39
N SER A 363 0.38 3.93 43.25
CA SER A 363 -0.33 3.38 42.08
C SER A 363 -0.63 1.88 42.23
N PRO A 364 -1.60 1.31 41.48
CA PRO A 364 -1.79 -0.14 41.45
C PRO A 364 -0.51 -0.84 40.96
N TYR A 365 -0.07 -1.87 41.67
CA TYR A 365 1.13 -2.61 41.28
C TYR A 365 0.84 -3.50 40.06
N ASN A 366 1.53 -3.22 38.96
CA ASN A 366 1.42 -3.98 37.72
C ASN A 366 2.79 -4.59 37.35
N PRO A 367 2.97 -5.92 37.45
CA PRO A 367 4.24 -6.57 37.13
C PRO A 367 4.64 -6.42 35.65
N ASP A 368 3.68 -6.27 34.73
CA ASP A 368 3.93 -6.14 33.29
C ASP A 368 4.67 -4.83 32.93
N LEU A 369 4.71 -3.87 33.86
CA LEU A 369 5.38 -2.58 33.66
C LEU A 369 6.83 -2.55 34.15
N LEU A 370 7.27 -3.54 34.93
CA LEU A 370 8.62 -3.56 35.52
C LEU A 370 9.73 -3.51 34.45
N ASP A 371 9.63 -4.37 33.44
CA ASP A 371 10.59 -4.40 32.33
C ASP A 371 10.59 -3.10 31.53
N LYS A 372 9.42 -2.46 31.41
CA LYS A 372 9.29 -1.18 30.74
C LYS A 372 10.01 -0.08 31.52
N ASP A 373 9.88 -0.09 32.84
CA ASP A 373 10.54 0.88 33.72
C ASP A 373 12.05 0.69 33.75
N VAL A 374 12.53 -0.55 33.81
CA VAL A 374 13.97 -0.88 33.69
C VAL A 374 14.54 -0.38 32.36
N ARG A 375 13.83 -0.59 31.25
CA ARG A 375 14.23 -0.06 29.94
C ARG A 375 14.22 1.46 29.93
N ALA A 376 13.18 2.11 30.46
CA ALA A 376 13.09 3.57 30.50
C ALA A 376 14.24 4.20 31.30
N ILE A 377 14.61 3.62 32.45
CA ILE A 377 15.77 4.07 33.24
C ILE A 377 17.06 3.89 32.42
N ARG A 378 17.28 2.72 31.83
CA ARG A 378 18.46 2.45 31.01
C ARG A 378 18.58 3.43 29.83
N ASP A 379 17.49 3.65 29.11
CA ASP A 379 17.42 4.56 27.97
C ASP A 379 17.70 6.02 28.40
N PHE A 380 17.21 6.42 29.58
CA PHE A 380 17.51 7.73 30.15
C PHE A 380 19.00 7.90 30.48
N TYR A 381 19.63 6.91 31.10
CA TYR A 381 21.08 6.94 31.33
C TYR A 381 21.89 6.99 30.03
N ASN A 382 21.50 6.17 29.03
CA ASN A 382 22.12 6.19 27.70
C ASN A 382 21.99 7.58 27.05
N SER A 383 20.85 8.26 27.21
CA SER A 383 20.63 9.61 26.67
C SER A 383 21.51 10.67 27.34
N LEU A 384 21.99 10.40 28.55
CA LEU A 384 22.89 11.26 29.31
C LEU A 384 24.38 10.89 29.12
N GLY A 385 24.71 9.98 28.21
CA GLY A 385 26.09 9.59 27.91
C GLY A 385 26.63 8.40 28.71
N TYR A 386 25.82 7.77 29.56
CA TYR A 386 26.25 6.61 30.35
C TYR A 386 26.05 5.31 29.56
N ILE A 387 26.90 5.08 28.55
CA ILE A 387 26.77 3.95 27.60
C ILE A 387 26.88 2.56 28.25
N ASP A 388 27.64 2.46 29.34
CA ASP A 388 27.86 1.22 30.09
C ASP A 388 26.88 1.08 31.26
N ALA A 389 25.86 1.94 31.33
CA ALA A 389 24.87 1.90 32.39
C ALA A 389 24.13 0.56 32.38
N SER A 390 24.17 -0.14 33.51
CA SER A 390 23.42 -1.37 33.71
C SER A 390 22.39 -1.18 34.81
N VAL A 391 21.17 -1.65 34.54
CA VAL A 391 20.04 -1.63 35.45
C VAL A 391 19.69 -3.08 35.74
N SER A 392 19.68 -3.47 37.01
CA SER A 392 19.35 -4.83 37.44
C SER A 392 17.90 -5.18 37.15
N GLU A 393 17.59 -6.48 37.16
CA GLU A 393 16.20 -6.89 37.31
C GLU A 393 15.63 -6.34 38.64
N PRO A 394 14.37 -5.90 38.66
CA PRO A 394 13.76 -5.32 39.84
C PRO A 394 13.44 -6.41 40.87
N GLU A 395 13.90 -6.23 42.10
CA GLU A 395 13.53 -7.08 43.23
C GLU A 395 12.26 -6.53 43.88
N VAL A 396 11.19 -7.33 43.88
CA VAL A 396 9.90 -6.90 44.45
C VAL A 396 9.58 -7.68 45.72
N MET A 397 9.41 -6.95 46.82
CA MET A 397 8.93 -7.51 48.09
C MET A 397 7.49 -7.08 48.33
N VAL A 398 6.56 -8.04 48.32
CA VAL A 398 5.14 -7.77 48.57
C VAL A 398 4.77 -8.12 50.00
N GLU A 399 4.39 -7.10 50.76
CA GLU A 399 3.94 -7.20 52.15
C GLU A 399 2.44 -6.88 52.27
N LEU A 400 1.86 -7.06 53.46
CA LEU A 400 0.50 -6.60 53.78
C LEU A 400 0.30 -5.09 53.52
N SER A 401 1.37 -4.30 53.58
CA SER A 401 1.35 -2.85 53.40
C SER A 401 1.51 -2.37 51.95
N GLY A 402 1.80 -3.28 51.00
CA GLY A 402 2.03 -2.96 49.58
C GLY A 402 3.30 -3.60 49.03
N ALA A 403 3.60 -3.32 47.77
CA ALA A 403 4.81 -3.77 47.08
C ALA A 403 5.94 -2.74 47.20
N ASN A 404 7.10 -3.16 47.69
CA ASN A 404 8.34 -2.38 47.64
C ASN A 404 9.18 -2.87 46.46
N ILE A 405 9.54 -1.95 45.56
CA ILE A 405 10.30 -2.27 44.34
C ILE A 405 11.73 -1.74 44.53
N ASN A 406 12.73 -2.61 44.43
CA ASN A 406 14.13 -2.25 44.54
C ASN A 406 14.82 -2.43 43.18
N ILE A 407 15.46 -1.38 42.69
CA ILE A 407 16.19 -1.37 41.42
C ILE A 407 17.63 -0.93 41.72
N SER A 408 18.62 -1.71 41.29
CA SER A 408 20.02 -1.33 41.39
C SER A 408 20.56 -0.87 40.05
N VAL A 409 21.15 0.31 40.01
CA VAL A 409 21.80 0.90 38.83
C VAL A 409 23.30 0.91 39.04
N LYS A 410 24.06 0.56 38.00
CA LYS A 410 25.50 0.85 37.89
C LYS A 410 25.67 1.79 36.72
N GLU A 411 25.87 3.07 37.01
CA GLU A 411 25.87 4.13 36.00
C GLU A 411 27.05 4.02 35.03
N GLY A 412 28.23 3.63 35.52
CA GLY A 412 29.45 3.65 34.72
C GLY A 412 30.00 5.07 34.51
N LEU A 413 30.93 5.23 33.57
CA LEU A 413 31.52 6.54 33.25
C LEU A 413 30.66 7.28 32.23
N GLN A 414 30.43 8.57 32.47
CA GLN A 414 29.78 9.42 31.49
C GLN A 414 30.71 9.63 30.29
N THR A 415 30.23 9.28 29.10
CA THR A 415 30.93 9.45 27.84
C THR A 415 30.47 10.73 27.15
N VAL A 416 31.42 11.57 26.77
CA VAL A 416 31.17 12.80 26.00
C VAL A 416 31.69 12.70 24.58
N LEU A 417 31.07 13.44 23.66
CA LEU A 417 31.52 13.59 22.29
C LEU A 417 32.81 14.42 22.25
N ALA A 418 33.95 13.75 22.11
CA ALA A 418 35.26 14.38 22.13
C ALA A 418 35.60 15.02 20.78
N ASN A 419 35.39 14.29 19.69
CA ASN A 419 35.56 14.79 18.32
C ASN A 419 34.46 14.27 17.40
N VAL A 420 34.09 15.10 16.43
CA VAL A 420 33.21 14.76 15.33
C VAL A 420 33.97 15.02 14.04
N ASN A 421 34.29 13.95 13.31
CA ASN A 421 35.10 14.02 12.10
C ASN A 421 34.24 13.69 10.88
N LEU A 422 34.57 14.31 9.75
CA LEU A 422 33.99 14.01 8.44
C LEU A 422 35.07 13.40 7.54
N GLN A 423 34.69 12.40 6.74
CA GLN A 423 35.55 11.82 5.72
C GLN A 423 34.74 11.58 4.44
N GLY A 424 35.39 11.68 3.29
CA GLY A 424 34.73 11.44 1.99
C GLY A 424 33.83 12.58 1.50
N VAL A 425 33.94 13.77 2.12
CA VAL A 425 33.33 15.02 1.66
C VAL A 425 34.22 15.62 0.57
N ASN A 426 33.83 15.47 -0.69
CA ASN A 426 34.60 15.90 -1.85
C ASN A 426 33.87 16.97 -2.69
N SER A 427 32.53 16.93 -2.69
CA SER A 427 31.69 17.82 -3.50
C SER A 427 31.34 19.14 -2.79
N PHE A 428 31.59 19.24 -1.48
CA PHE A 428 31.28 20.40 -0.64
C PHE A 428 32.45 20.70 0.30
N SER A 429 32.39 21.84 1.00
CA SER A 429 33.32 22.08 2.11
C SER A 429 32.93 21.26 3.33
N GLU A 430 33.90 20.86 4.15
CA GLU A 430 33.59 20.21 5.43
C GLU A 430 32.77 21.12 6.35
N GLU A 431 32.96 22.44 6.28
CA GLU A 431 32.21 23.43 7.08
C GLU A 431 30.71 23.42 6.75
N ASP A 432 30.35 23.35 5.45
CA ASP A 432 28.95 23.30 5.02
C ASP A 432 28.26 22.05 5.57
N VAL A 433 28.92 20.89 5.47
CA VAL A 433 28.39 19.63 5.98
C VAL A 433 28.36 19.64 7.51
N TYR A 434 29.36 20.20 8.17
CA TYR A 434 29.42 20.30 9.62
C TYR A 434 28.27 21.15 10.18
N SER A 435 27.87 22.20 9.47
CA SER A 435 26.76 23.08 9.89
C SER A 435 25.41 22.36 10.04
N VAL A 436 25.19 21.28 9.30
CA VAL A 436 23.94 20.49 9.36
C VAL A 436 24.01 19.31 10.35
N ILE A 437 25.20 18.97 10.86
CA ILE A 437 25.39 17.83 11.78
C ILE A 437 24.61 18.04 13.08
N GLY A 438 24.58 19.25 13.62
CA GLY A 438 23.86 19.58 14.85
C GLY A 438 24.37 18.82 16.09
N LEU A 439 25.65 18.46 16.12
CA LEU A 439 26.32 17.86 17.29
C LEU A 439 27.31 18.86 17.87
N GLU A 440 27.35 18.94 19.20
CA GLU A 440 28.24 19.84 19.93
C GLU A 440 29.38 19.05 20.60
N LYS A 441 30.61 19.54 20.45
CA LYS A 441 31.77 18.96 21.12
C LYS A 441 31.65 19.16 22.63
N GLY A 442 31.84 18.09 23.38
CA GLY A 442 31.70 18.05 24.83
C GLY A 442 30.28 17.72 25.32
N ALA A 443 29.29 17.65 24.42
CA ALA A 443 27.97 17.16 24.78
C ALA A 443 27.99 15.67 25.18
N PRO A 444 27.04 15.19 26.00
CA PRO A 444 26.90 13.77 26.28
C PRO A 444 26.75 12.94 25.00
N TYR A 445 27.38 11.77 24.97
CA TYR A 445 27.21 10.82 23.87
C TYR A 445 25.77 10.29 23.84
N ASN A 446 25.11 10.38 22.69
CA ASN A 446 23.77 9.84 22.50
C ASN A 446 23.63 9.27 21.09
N GLU A 447 23.30 7.99 21.00
CA GLU A 447 23.16 7.28 19.73
C GLU A 447 22.01 7.84 18.86
N VAL A 448 20.96 8.37 19.49
CA VAL A 448 19.83 9.00 18.78
C VAL A 448 20.31 10.26 18.07
N ASP A 449 21.07 11.11 18.75
CA ASP A 449 21.59 12.36 18.18
C ASP A 449 22.58 12.10 17.03
N ILE A 450 23.39 11.05 17.13
CA ILE A 450 24.31 10.60 16.08
C ILE A 450 23.54 10.09 14.86
N SER A 451 22.49 9.30 15.08
CA SER A 451 21.61 8.82 14.01
C SER A 451 20.90 9.99 13.31
N ASP A 452 20.50 11.00 14.06
CA ASP A 452 19.87 12.21 13.54
C ASP A 452 20.84 13.06 12.73
N ALA A 453 22.07 13.24 13.22
CA ALA A 453 23.15 13.88 12.49
C ALA A 453 23.43 13.17 11.15
N ARG A 454 23.53 11.84 11.17
CA ARG A 454 23.67 11.02 9.96
C ARG A 454 22.53 11.29 8.97
N ARG A 455 21.28 11.34 9.45
CA ARG A 455 20.10 11.63 8.61
C ARG A 455 20.16 13.03 8.01
N ARG A 456 20.59 14.04 8.79
CA ARG A 456 20.77 15.42 8.29
C ARG A 456 21.84 15.51 7.21
N ILE A 457 22.99 14.84 7.38
CA ILE A 457 24.02 14.77 6.33
C ILE A 457 23.45 14.13 5.06
N ILE A 458 22.80 12.96 5.16
CA ILE A 458 22.18 12.30 3.99
C ILE A 458 21.14 13.23 3.32
N GLY A 459 20.33 13.93 4.11
CA GLY A 459 19.37 14.92 3.63
C GLY A 459 20.03 16.03 2.81
N PHE A 460 21.07 16.65 3.35
CA PHE A 460 21.84 17.70 2.68
C PHE A 460 22.37 17.25 1.31
N TYR A 461 23.01 16.08 1.22
CA TYR A 461 23.51 15.55 -0.05
C TYR A 461 22.38 15.27 -1.05
N ARG A 462 21.27 14.67 -0.59
CA ARG A 462 20.11 14.36 -1.44
C ARG A 462 19.43 15.60 -1.98
N GLU A 463 19.37 16.68 -1.20
CA GLU A 463 18.82 17.97 -1.64
C GLU A 463 19.67 18.61 -2.77
N GLN A 464 20.95 18.25 -2.84
CA GLN A 464 21.90 18.73 -3.85
C GLN A 464 22.09 17.77 -5.05
N GLY A 465 21.23 16.75 -5.20
CA GLY A 465 21.26 15.84 -6.35
C GLY A 465 21.95 14.49 -6.11
N PHE A 466 22.52 14.24 -4.93
CA PHE A 466 23.23 13.00 -4.63
C PHE A 466 22.29 11.93 -4.05
N LEU A 467 21.40 11.39 -4.89
CA LEU A 467 20.35 10.48 -4.42
C LEU A 467 20.86 9.16 -3.83
N SER A 468 22.00 8.68 -4.30
CA SER A 468 22.65 7.45 -3.84
C SER A 468 23.66 7.70 -2.73
N SER A 469 23.64 8.87 -2.07
CA SER A 469 24.56 9.18 -0.99
C SER A 469 24.34 8.24 0.19
N GLU A 470 25.42 7.70 0.73
CA GLU A 470 25.44 6.88 1.93
C GLU A 470 26.37 7.48 2.96
N VAL A 471 26.01 7.34 4.23
CA VAL A 471 26.86 7.79 5.35
C VAL A 471 27.01 6.61 6.30
N GLU A 472 28.25 6.18 6.50
CA GLU A 472 28.64 5.23 7.52
C GLU A 472 29.14 6.00 8.75
N VAL A 473 28.84 5.48 9.94
CA VAL A 473 29.25 6.12 11.19
C VAL A 473 30.15 5.16 11.93
N GLU A 474 31.38 5.59 12.19
CA GLU A 474 32.34 4.88 13.04
C GLU A 474 32.43 5.57 14.40
N ARG A 475 32.46 4.76 15.46
CA ARG A 475 32.51 5.23 16.84
C ARG A 475 33.75 4.61 17.48
N ASN A 476 34.63 5.44 18.02
CA ASN A 476 35.81 5.00 18.77
C ASN A 476 35.65 5.40 20.25
N PHE A 477 35.81 4.41 21.14
CA PHE A 477 35.74 4.55 22.60
C PHE A 477 37.04 4.12 23.29
N GLU A 478 38.18 4.13 22.59
CA GLU A 478 39.50 3.72 23.13
C GLU A 478 39.89 4.47 24.42
N VAL A 479 39.48 5.72 24.57
CA VAL A 479 39.70 6.50 25.78
C VAL A 479 38.42 6.52 26.60
N ALA A 480 38.49 5.99 27.83
CA ALA A 480 37.35 5.94 28.75
C ALA A 480 36.71 7.32 28.94
N GLY A 481 35.37 7.37 28.88
CA GLY A 481 34.59 8.60 29.00
C GLY A 481 34.65 9.53 27.77
N ARG A 482 35.24 9.08 26.66
CA ARG A 482 35.32 9.85 25.41
C ARG A 482 34.88 9.02 24.22
N ALA A 483 34.08 9.64 23.36
CA ALA A 483 33.68 9.08 22.08
C ALA A 483 34.15 9.97 20.94
N ASP A 484 34.90 9.38 20.00
CA ASP A 484 35.23 10.01 18.73
C ASP A 484 34.31 9.42 17.65
N VAL A 485 33.52 10.29 17.01
CA VAL A 485 32.56 9.89 15.98
C VAL A 485 33.05 10.36 14.62
N THR A 486 33.16 9.43 13.67
CA THR A 486 33.58 9.72 12.30
C THR A 486 32.46 9.37 11.34
N PHE A 487 31.96 10.37 10.60
CA PHE A 487 30.99 10.20 9.53
C PHE A 487 31.74 10.02 8.20
N LYS A 488 31.70 8.81 7.65
CA LYS A 488 32.27 8.46 6.35
C LYS A 488 31.19 8.60 5.27
N VAL A 489 31.31 9.62 4.44
CA VAL A 489 30.37 9.94 3.37
C VAL A 489 30.82 9.27 2.08
N LYS A 490 29.90 8.53 1.45
CA LYS A 490 29.99 8.06 0.07
C LYS A 490 28.96 8.86 -0.73
N GLU A 491 29.41 9.91 -1.41
CA GLU A 491 28.51 10.87 -2.06
C GLU A 491 27.68 10.24 -3.20
N GLY A 492 28.28 9.33 -3.96
CA GLY A 492 27.66 8.75 -5.16
C GLY A 492 27.61 9.73 -6.33
N SER A 493 26.75 9.48 -7.31
CA SER A 493 26.65 10.33 -8.51
C SER A 493 25.67 11.48 -8.31
N LYS A 494 26.09 12.70 -8.66
CA LYS A 494 25.21 13.86 -8.74
C LYS A 494 24.29 13.73 -9.94
N LEU A 495 22.98 13.78 -9.70
CA LEU A 495 21.95 13.79 -10.74
C LEU A 495 21.32 15.17 -10.86
N HIS A 496 20.93 15.52 -12.08
CA HIS A 496 20.16 16.71 -12.41
C HIS A 496 18.79 16.31 -12.97
N PHE A 497 17.81 17.19 -12.88
CA PHE A 497 16.53 17.01 -13.54
C PHE A 497 16.75 16.93 -15.07
N GLY A 498 16.25 15.85 -15.67
CA GLY A 498 16.13 15.69 -17.11
C GLY A 498 14.83 16.29 -17.62
N LYS A 499 14.22 15.64 -18.61
CA LYS A 499 12.93 16.03 -19.14
C LYS A 499 11.78 15.52 -18.27
N THR A 500 10.71 16.30 -18.21
CA THR A 500 9.49 15.98 -17.47
C THR A 500 8.39 15.54 -18.44
N LEU A 501 8.07 14.26 -18.42
CA LEU A 501 6.91 13.70 -19.10
C LEU A 501 5.69 13.83 -18.18
N VAL A 502 4.57 14.31 -18.72
CA VAL A 502 3.29 14.32 -18.01
C VAL A 502 2.31 13.42 -18.74
N ARG A 503 1.60 12.54 -18.03
CA ARG A 503 0.62 11.60 -18.60
C ARG A 503 -0.70 11.72 -17.86
N GLY A 504 -1.81 11.51 -18.60
CA GLY A 504 -3.17 11.58 -18.07
C GLY A 504 -3.81 12.98 -18.05
N ASN A 505 -3.08 14.00 -18.51
CA ASN A 505 -3.58 15.37 -18.68
C ASN A 505 -4.36 15.57 -20.01
N ALA A 506 -5.39 14.76 -20.24
CA ALA A 506 -6.11 14.71 -21.52
C ALA A 506 -6.85 16.02 -21.88
N SER A 507 -7.25 16.82 -20.89
CA SER A 507 -7.97 18.08 -21.09
C SER A 507 -7.15 19.30 -20.66
N THR A 508 -6.17 19.09 -19.79
CA THR A 508 -5.36 20.14 -19.16
C THR A 508 -4.05 20.31 -19.91
N LYS A 509 -3.77 21.54 -20.34
CA LYS A 509 -2.53 21.87 -21.06
C LYS A 509 -1.30 21.58 -20.20
N LEU A 510 -0.24 21.01 -20.79
CA LEU A 510 1.01 20.69 -20.12
C LEU A 510 1.56 21.84 -19.26
N ARG A 511 1.52 23.08 -19.78
CA ARG A 511 2.02 24.28 -19.08
C ARG A 511 1.36 24.51 -17.72
N VAL A 512 0.09 24.11 -17.56
CA VAL A 512 -0.65 24.25 -16.29
C VAL A 512 -0.05 23.36 -15.21
N ILE A 513 0.48 22.19 -15.59
CA ILE A 513 1.11 21.25 -14.65
C ILE A 513 2.56 21.63 -14.45
N ARG A 514 3.30 21.91 -15.54
CA ARG A 514 4.73 22.27 -15.48
C ARG A 514 5.04 23.50 -14.62
N ARG A 515 4.14 24.49 -14.55
CA ARG A 515 4.37 25.69 -13.74
C ARG A 515 4.26 25.45 -12.23
N GLU A 516 3.60 24.35 -11.83
CA GLU A 516 3.48 23.94 -10.42
C GLU A 516 4.64 23.02 -10.01
N LEU A 517 5.42 22.54 -10.99
CA LEU A 517 6.65 21.81 -10.72
C LEU A 517 7.75 22.82 -10.42
N GLU A 518 8.21 22.85 -9.18
CA GLU A 518 9.25 23.77 -8.69
C GLU A 518 10.67 23.33 -9.13
N HIS A 519 10.81 22.82 -10.36
CA HIS A 519 12.09 22.40 -10.92
C HIS A 519 12.21 22.67 -12.42
N GLU A 520 13.44 22.91 -12.86
CA GLU A 520 13.79 23.07 -14.27
C GLU A 520 14.78 21.99 -14.73
N GLU A 521 14.79 21.71 -16.03
CA GLU A 521 15.78 20.79 -16.62
C GLU A 521 17.20 21.35 -16.39
N GLY A 522 18.09 20.50 -15.88
CA GLY A 522 19.48 20.84 -15.58
C GLY A 522 19.75 21.24 -14.13
N GLU A 523 18.72 21.50 -13.32
CA GLU A 523 18.88 21.74 -11.88
C GLU A 523 19.24 20.45 -11.11
N PRO A 524 19.90 20.53 -9.94
CA PRO A 524 20.13 19.35 -9.11
C PRO A 524 18.83 18.62 -8.75
N LEU A 525 18.82 17.30 -8.92
CA LEU A 525 17.65 16.46 -8.70
C LEU A 525 17.31 16.37 -7.21
N ASN A 526 16.25 17.06 -6.78
CA ASN A 526 15.82 17.08 -5.39
C ASN A 526 14.44 16.41 -5.22
N ARG A 527 14.38 15.34 -4.42
CA ARG A 527 13.11 14.63 -4.13
C ARG A 527 12.12 15.44 -3.29
N ALA A 528 12.58 16.39 -2.48
CA ALA A 528 11.71 17.29 -1.73
C ALA A 528 10.90 18.17 -2.69
N ARG A 529 11.54 18.74 -3.71
CA ARG A 529 10.86 19.52 -4.77
C ARG A 529 9.83 18.70 -5.54
N LEU A 530 10.11 17.43 -5.81
CA LEU A 530 9.11 16.53 -6.43
C LEU A 530 7.89 16.34 -5.52
N HIS A 531 8.10 16.22 -4.20
CA HIS A 531 7.02 16.10 -3.24
C HIS A 531 6.20 17.40 -3.14
N GLU A 532 6.85 18.56 -3.11
CA GLU A 532 6.23 19.88 -3.09
C GLU A 532 5.42 20.12 -4.37
N GLY A 533 6.03 19.89 -5.55
CA GLY A 533 5.33 20.01 -6.84
C GLY A 533 4.11 19.09 -6.93
N ARG A 534 4.16 17.88 -6.35
CA ARG A 534 2.97 17.02 -6.23
C ARG A 534 1.87 17.68 -5.41
N GLN A 535 2.21 18.30 -4.27
CA GLN A 535 1.23 19.02 -3.44
C GLN A 535 0.63 20.22 -4.17
N GLU A 536 1.45 21.00 -4.88
CA GLU A 536 0.97 22.15 -5.67
C GLU A 536 0.02 21.73 -6.80
N ILE A 537 0.34 20.64 -7.51
CA ILE A 537 -0.57 20.07 -8.52
C ILE A 537 -1.91 19.65 -7.89
N TYR A 538 -1.92 19.02 -6.71
CA TYR A 538 -3.16 18.69 -6.00
C TYR A 538 -3.96 19.95 -5.59
N LYS A 539 -3.28 21.01 -5.12
CA LYS A 539 -3.91 22.28 -4.72
C LYS A 539 -4.65 22.97 -5.87
N THR A 540 -4.29 22.69 -7.12
CA THR A 540 -5.04 23.21 -8.28
C THR A 540 -6.51 22.74 -8.32
N GLY A 541 -6.84 21.62 -7.65
CA GLY A 541 -8.16 21.01 -7.69
C GLY A 541 -8.53 20.35 -9.02
N LEU A 542 -7.61 20.33 -10.00
CA LEU A 542 -7.83 19.77 -11.34
C LEU A 542 -7.64 18.26 -11.40
N PHE A 543 -6.97 17.67 -10.41
CA PHE A 543 -6.55 16.26 -10.43
C PHE A 543 -7.00 15.55 -9.14
N SER A 544 -7.54 14.34 -9.30
CA SER A 544 -7.89 13.45 -8.18
C SER A 544 -6.72 12.57 -7.74
N GLU A 545 -5.72 12.41 -8.61
CA GLU A 545 -4.54 11.57 -8.38
C GLU A 545 -3.35 12.22 -9.10
N VAL A 546 -2.21 12.29 -8.43
CA VAL A 546 -0.94 12.81 -8.92
C VAL A 546 0.16 11.94 -8.33
N ASP A 547 0.92 11.31 -9.22
CA ASP A 547 2.11 10.54 -8.88
C ASP A 547 3.32 11.09 -9.66
N ILE A 548 4.47 11.12 -9.02
CA ILE A 548 5.69 11.70 -9.60
C ILE A 548 6.86 10.78 -9.32
N ASP A 549 7.42 10.23 -10.39
CA ASP A 549 8.49 9.25 -10.33
C ASP A 549 9.70 9.64 -11.17
N ILE A 550 10.85 9.08 -10.80
CA ILE A 550 12.08 9.15 -11.58
C ILE A 550 12.06 8.00 -12.58
N LEU A 551 12.20 8.33 -13.86
CA LEU A 551 12.05 7.40 -14.96
C LEU A 551 13.38 6.77 -15.38
N ASP A 552 14.09 7.41 -16.30
CA ASP A 552 15.37 6.95 -16.82
C ASP A 552 16.49 7.87 -16.33
N LYS A 553 17.64 7.28 -15.98
CA LYS A 553 18.86 8.01 -15.63
C LYS A 553 19.88 7.86 -16.75
N TYR A 554 20.45 8.96 -17.20
CA TYR A 554 21.45 9.00 -18.27
C TYR A 554 22.27 10.28 -18.15
N ASP A 555 23.56 10.25 -18.48
CA ASP A 555 24.41 11.45 -18.58
C ASP A 555 24.29 12.41 -17.37
N SER A 556 24.26 11.86 -16.15
CA SER A 556 24.05 12.61 -14.90
C SER A 556 22.74 13.41 -14.82
N LYS A 557 21.74 13.02 -15.61
CA LYS A 557 20.35 13.50 -15.62
C LYS A 557 19.39 12.37 -15.26
N ALA A 558 18.20 12.74 -14.80
CA ALA A 558 17.11 11.82 -14.57
C ALA A 558 15.79 12.41 -15.06
N ASP A 559 15.14 11.74 -16.01
CA ASP A 559 13.81 12.15 -16.46
C ASP A 559 12.76 11.91 -15.38
N ILE A 560 11.76 12.76 -15.36
CA ILE A 560 10.64 12.69 -14.41
C ILE A 560 9.38 12.31 -15.18
N ILE A 561 8.59 11.38 -14.64
CA ILE A 561 7.23 11.12 -15.10
C ILE A 561 6.24 11.63 -14.05
N VAL A 562 5.27 12.42 -14.50
CA VAL A 562 4.16 12.93 -13.69
C VAL A 562 2.90 12.29 -14.23
N ASP A 563 2.37 11.33 -13.47
CA ASP A 563 1.11 10.66 -13.76
C ASP A 563 -0.03 11.37 -13.06
N VAL A 564 -1.00 11.87 -13.82
CA VAL A 564 -2.16 12.58 -13.26
C VAL A 564 -3.47 11.94 -13.70
N LYS A 565 -4.47 11.99 -12.82
CA LYS A 565 -5.85 11.67 -13.14
C LYS A 565 -6.70 12.91 -12.97
N GLU A 566 -7.22 13.43 -14.07
CA GLU A 566 -8.10 14.61 -14.05
C GLU A 566 -9.35 14.34 -13.19
N GLY A 567 -9.63 15.25 -12.27
CA GLY A 567 -10.86 15.25 -11.47
C GLY A 567 -12.06 15.69 -12.29
N LYS A 568 -13.27 15.47 -11.77
CA LYS A 568 -14.47 16.10 -12.34
C LYS A 568 -14.33 17.61 -12.09
N ALA A 569 -14.27 18.41 -13.16
CA ALA A 569 -14.33 19.87 -13.03
C ALA A 569 -15.52 20.22 -12.12
N GLY A 570 -15.25 21.00 -11.07
CA GLY A 570 -16.27 21.40 -10.10
C GLY A 570 -17.49 22.01 -10.80
N THR A 571 -18.68 21.56 -10.39
CA THR A 571 -19.98 22.09 -10.79
C THR A 571 -20.18 23.53 -10.38
#